data_AF-A0A9D6R6M0-F1
#
_entry.id   AF-A0A9D6R6M0-F1
#
_cell.length_a   1.000
_cell.length_b   1.000
_cell.length_c   1.000
_cell.angle_alpha   90.00
_cell.angle_beta   90.00
_cell.angle_gamma   90.00
#
_symmetry.space_group_name_H-M   'P 1'
#
loop_
_entity.id
_entity.type
_entity.pdbx_description
1 polymer ?
#
loop_
_entity_poly.entity_id
_entity_poly.type
_entity_poly.pdbx_seq_one_letter_code
_entity_poly.pdbx_strand_id
1 'polypeptide(L)'
;MSYQVLARKWRPQRFEDVAGQEHVTTTLRNAITQQRIAHAFLFSGPRGVGKTTVARLLAKALNCAEGPTGEPCGRCASCTEVTAGSALDVVEIDGASNTGVENIRDLNENVRYRPASSRFKVYIIDEVHMLSTAAFNALLKTLEEPPDHVKFIFATTEVHKLPQTVISRCQRYEFKRIGMPDLLERLKRITVDESVAASDAALFAIAREADGSMRDAQSLLDQVIVFAGKTLGESDVQGALGVADRTILHRVTEAILRRDPAPCLRAVEELTRYGYEVPRFCRDLVQQFRNLTVAALFTDPTMLTDLPDHEAQETMRQAKLRAPEDLQRLFRVAQVGTEEVRKSALPKLVLEMTLVKMATMPDAPPVEDLLLRLEEMERRLAVGGGGEPPGGRGLDVRSRPSAAAPITRADGAPPSPRAETVRGWSAFVAAAQAKGLRMFLLGSRVLEESADRLHIGLATELAEQTLRPQLGMLAELVAAAYGGPRRIELSVARTAEPSNATPASARTRELAERARSSPTVRSALEVLGGEITDVRPRSRGGEP
;
A
#
# COMPACT_ATOMS: atom_id res chain seq x y z
N MET A 1 13.81 -13.12 -36.03
CA MET A 1 13.07 -11.99 -35.43
C MET A 1 13.44 -11.92 -33.97
N SER A 2 13.80 -10.75 -33.44
CA SER A 2 14.01 -10.56 -32.01
C SER A 2 12.71 -10.85 -31.26
N TYR A 3 12.78 -11.65 -30.20
CA TYR A 3 11.64 -11.86 -29.31
C TYR A 3 11.09 -10.52 -28.81
N GLN A 4 9.78 -10.33 -28.93
CA GLN A 4 9.08 -9.13 -28.47
C GLN A 4 8.01 -9.56 -27.46
N VAL A 5 8.12 -9.02 -26.24
CA VAL A 5 7.17 -9.27 -25.15
C VAL A 5 5.73 -8.99 -25.61
N LEU A 6 4.80 -9.86 -25.22
CA LEU A 6 3.38 -9.77 -25.60
C LEU A 6 2.79 -8.38 -25.33
N ALA A 7 3.13 -7.78 -24.19
CA ALA A 7 2.69 -6.43 -23.80
C ALA A 7 3.05 -5.32 -24.81
N ARG A 8 4.10 -5.52 -25.61
CA ARG A 8 4.48 -4.60 -26.69
C ARG A 8 3.89 -5.04 -28.03
N LYS A 9 3.88 -6.34 -28.34
CA LYS A 9 3.37 -6.90 -29.60
C LYS A 9 1.86 -6.66 -29.76
N TRP A 10 1.10 -6.89 -28.69
CA TRP A 10 -0.37 -6.81 -28.65
C TRP A 10 -0.92 -5.45 -28.24
N ARG A 11 -0.07 -4.41 -28.26
CA ARG A 11 -0.50 -3.05 -27.95
C ARG A 11 -1.54 -2.61 -29.00
N PRO A 12 -2.76 -2.21 -28.58
CA PRO A 12 -3.82 -1.75 -29.48
C PRO A 12 -3.35 -0.75 -30.54
N GLN A 13 -3.77 -0.96 -31.79
CA GLN A 13 -3.44 -0.08 -32.93
C GLN A 13 -4.66 0.74 -33.39
N ARG A 14 -5.87 0.33 -32.99
CA ARG A 14 -7.13 1.06 -33.21
C ARG A 14 -7.84 1.29 -31.88
N PHE A 15 -8.73 2.27 -31.85
CA PHE A 15 -9.57 2.54 -30.66
C PHE A 15 -10.48 1.38 -30.28
N GLU A 16 -10.90 0.58 -31.26
CA GLU A 16 -11.76 -0.60 -31.07
C GLU A 16 -11.01 -1.78 -30.44
N ASP A 17 -9.68 -1.81 -30.56
CA ASP A 17 -8.85 -2.86 -29.96
C ASP A 17 -8.59 -2.61 -28.47
N VAL A 18 -9.07 -1.51 -27.89
CA VAL A 18 -8.85 -1.17 -26.48
C VAL A 18 -9.96 -1.78 -25.64
N ALA A 19 -9.61 -2.76 -24.80
CA ALA A 19 -10.57 -3.50 -23.98
C ALA A 19 -11.03 -2.71 -22.74
N GLY A 20 -12.35 -2.68 -22.49
CA GLY A 20 -12.96 -2.20 -21.25
C GLY A 20 -12.90 -0.68 -21.03
N GLN A 21 -12.69 0.10 -22.10
CA GLN A 21 -12.60 1.57 -22.05
C GLN A 21 -13.49 2.23 -23.13
N GLU A 22 -14.63 1.62 -23.44
CA GLU A 22 -15.54 2.01 -24.53
C GLU A 22 -16.03 3.45 -24.35
N HIS A 23 -16.26 3.89 -23.11
CA HIS A 23 -16.68 5.26 -22.82
C HIS A 23 -15.60 6.28 -23.18
N VAL A 24 -14.31 5.97 -22.98
CA VAL A 24 -13.20 6.86 -23.35
C VAL A 24 -13.00 6.86 -24.85
N THR A 25 -12.89 5.69 -25.47
CA THR A 25 -12.55 5.55 -26.89
C THR A 25 -13.66 6.12 -27.78
N THR A 26 -14.93 5.86 -27.46
CA THR A 26 -16.08 6.42 -28.16
C THR A 26 -16.14 7.94 -28.04
N THR A 27 -15.90 8.49 -26.85
CA THR A 27 -15.91 9.95 -26.64
C THR A 27 -14.80 10.62 -27.43
N LEU A 28 -13.59 10.05 -27.46
CA LEU A 28 -12.47 10.56 -28.25
C LEU A 28 -12.76 10.51 -29.75
N ARG A 29 -13.28 9.38 -30.27
CA ARG A 29 -13.69 9.24 -31.68
C ARG A 29 -14.71 10.32 -32.06
N ASN A 30 -15.75 10.49 -31.23
CA ASN A 30 -16.79 11.48 -31.47
C ASN A 30 -16.24 12.91 -31.44
N ALA A 31 -15.34 13.24 -30.49
CA ALA A 31 -14.71 14.55 -30.41
C ALA A 31 -13.89 14.89 -31.67
N ILE A 32 -13.18 13.90 -32.23
CA ILE A 32 -12.41 14.07 -33.46
C ILE A 32 -13.34 14.27 -34.66
N THR A 33 -14.35 13.41 -34.83
CA THR A 33 -15.31 13.50 -35.95
C THR A 33 -16.11 14.81 -35.92
N GLN A 34 -16.46 15.29 -34.72
CA GLN A 34 -17.17 16.57 -34.56
C GLN A 34 -16.24 17.79 -34.58
N GLN A 35 -14.93 17.60 -34.80
CA GLN A 35 -13.91 18.66 -34.77
C GLN A 35 -13.88 19.47 -33.46
N ARG A 36 -14.27 18.84 -32.34
CA ARG A 36 -14.26 19.40 -30.98
C ARG A 36 -13.02 18.94 -30.21
N ILE A 37 -11.86 19.16 -30.80
CA ILE A 37 -10.57 18.69 -30.25
C ILE A 37 -10.04 19.70 -29.24
N ALA A 38 -10.00 19.31 -27.96
CA ALA A 38 -9.39 20.11 -26.89
C ALA A 38 -7.89 20.36 -27.14
N HIS A 39 -7.33 21.39 -26.49
CA HIS A 39 -5.89 21.64 -26.51
C HIS A 39 -5.12 20.76 -25.51
N ALA A 40 -5.77 20.33 -24.42
CA ALA A 40 -5.19 19.48 -23.39
C ALA A 40 -6.15 18.36 -22.94
N PHE A 41 -5.62 17.16 -22.81
CA PHE A 41 -6.31 15.95 -22.37
C PHE A 41 -5.65 15.44 -21.07
N LEU A 42 -6.45 15.03 -20.08
CA LEU A 42 -5.97 14.41 -18.85
C LEU A 42 -6.55 13.00 -18.71
N PHE A 43 -5.69 12.00 -18.87
CA PHE A 43 -6.00 10.58 -18.73
C PHE A 43 -5.64 10.12 -17.33
N SER A 44 -6.64 9.85 -16.50
CA SER A 44 -6.46 9.41 -15.12
C SER A 44 -6.97 7.98 -14.93
N GLY A 45 -6.25 7.14 -14.20
CA GLY A 45 -6.73 5.82 -13.83
C GLY A 45 -5.60 4.86 -13.44
N PRO A 46 -5.92 3.62 -13.03
CA PRO A 46 -4.93 2.64 -12.57
C PRO A 46 -3.83 2.37 -13.61
N ARG A 47 -2.71 1.80 -13.18
CA ARG A 47 -1.63 1.40 -14.10
C ARG A 47 -2.10 0.29 -15.04
N GLY A 48 -1.55 0.25 -16.26
CA GLY A 48 -1.76 -0.86 -17.20
C GLY A 48 -3.15 -0.97 -17.85
N VAL A 49 -4.08 -0.04 -17.58
CA VAL A 49 -5.42 0.02 -18.21
C VAL A 49 -5.45 0.64 -19.62
N GLY A 50 -4.31 1.09 -20.14
CA GLY A 50 -4.18 1.57 -21.52
C GLY A 50 -4.08 3.08 -21.72
N LYS A 51 -3.83 3.89 -20.68
CA LYS A 51 -3.70 5.37 -20.78
C LYS A 51 -2.73 5.83 -21.89
N THR A 52 -1.47 5.41 -21.81
CA THR A 52 -0.41 5.77 -22.76
C THR A 52 -0.68 5.19 -24.16
N THR A 53 -1.29 4.01 -24.23
CA THR A 53 -1.74 3.41 -25.50
C THR A 53 -2.77 4.30 -26.18
N VAL A 54 -3.82 4.71 -25.46
CA VAL A 54 -4.86 5.60 -26.00
C VAL A 54 -4.29 6.99 -26.33
N ALA A 55 -3.30 7.48 -25.58
CA ALA A 55 -2.61 8.73 -25.91
C ALA A 55 -1.90 8.66 -27.27
N ARG A 56 -1.20 7.55 -27.54
CA ARG A 56 -0.60 7.31 -28.87
C ARG A 56 -1.64 7.13 -29.97
N LEU A 57 -2.76 6.46 -29.69
CA LEU A 57 -3.87 6.34 -30.66
C LEU A 57 -4.49 7.70 -30.99
N LEU A 58 -4.68 8.56 -30.00
CA LEU A 58 -5.13 9.93 -30.20
C LEU A 58 -4.12 10.73 -31.03
N ALA A 59 -2.82 10.64 -30.74
CA ALA A 59 -1.79 11.29 -31.54
C ALA A 59 -1.82 10.83 -33.02
N LYS A 60 -1.97 9.52 -33.27
CA LYS A 60 -2.14 8.97 -34.62
C LYS A 60 -3.40 9.50 -35.29
N ALA A 61 -4.52 9.54 -34.58
CA ALA A 61 -5.80 9.98 -35.09
C ALA A 61 -5.77 11.46 -35.52
N LEU A 62 -5.07 12.30 -34.76
CA LEU A 62 -4.86 13.71 -35.05
C LEU A 62 -3.91 13.95 -36.23
N ASN A 63 -2.83 13.17 -36.31
CA ASN A 63 -1.74 13.36 -37.29
C ASN A 63 -1.79 12.39 -38.48
N CYS A 64 -2.82 11.57 -38.60
CA CYS A 64 -3.01 10.69 -39.75
C CYS A 64 -3.04 11.50 -41.06
N ALA A 65 -2.51 10.95 -42.15
CA ALA A 65 -2.60 11.57 -43.47
C ALA A 65 -4.08 11.80 -43.89
N GLU A 66 -4.94 10.83 -43.56
CA GLU A 66 -6.39 10.87 -43.76
C GLU A 66 -7.13 11.61 -42.61
N GLY A 67 -6.39 12.18 -41.65
CA GLY A 67 -6.94 12.78 -40.44
C GLY A 67 -7.14 14.30 -40.48
N PRO A 68 -7.71 14.91 -39.41
CA PRO A 68 -8.13 14.26 -38.17
C PRO A 68 -9.27 13.26 -38.37
N THR A 69 -9.09 12.01 -37.91
CA THR A 69 -10.04 10.91 -38.12
C THR A 69 -10.22 10.08 -36.86
N GLY A 70 -11.43 9.58 -36.61
CA GLY A 70 -11.69 8.64 -35.52
C GLY A 70 -11.02 7.27 -35.71
N GLU A 71 -10.56 6.95 -36.93
CA GLU A 71 -9.92 5.68 -37.26
C GLU A 71 -8.60 5.93 -38.00
N PRO A 72 -7.46 5.95 -37.29
CA PRO A 72 -6.16 6.14 -37.93
C PRO A 72 -5.84 4.95 -38.86
N CYS A 73 -5.34 5.22 -40.07
CA CYS A 73 -5.12 4.20 -41.09
C CYS A 73 -4.04 3.16 -40.75
N GLY A 74 -3.13 3.46 -39.81
CA GLY A 74 -2.06 2.57 -39.38
C GLY A 74 -0.89 2.39 -40.36
N ARG A 75 -1.03 2.87 -41.61
CA ARG A 75 -0.07 2.63 -42.72
C ARG A 75 0.69 3.86 -43.20
N CYS A 76 0.22 5.07 -42.91
CA CYS A 76 0.92 6.30 -43.30
C CYS A 76 2.17 6.56 -42.44
N ALA A 77 3.11 7.37 -42.94
CA ALA A 77 4.38 7.67 -42.27
C ALA A 77 4.20 8.09 -40.80
N SER A 78 3.30 9.07 -40.55
CA SER A 78 2.93 9.51 -39.20
C SER A 78 2.41 8.36 -38.32
N CYS A 79 1.52 7.51 -38.83
CA CYS A 79 1.00 6.38 -38.05
C CYS A 79 2.11 5.36 -37.72
N THR A 80 2.98 5.05 -38.68
CA THR A 80 4.09 4.10 -38.49
C THR A 80 5.13 4.64 -37.52
N GLU A 81 5.49 5.92 -37.63
CA GLU A 81 6.48 6.57 -36.76
C GLU A 81 5.98 6.67 -35.31
N VAL A 82 4.70 7.02 -35.09
CA VAL A 82 4.11 7.04 -33.74
C VAL A 82 4.04 5.63 -33.13
N THR A 83 3.82 4.60 -33.97
CA THR A 83 3.87 3.20 -33.50
C THR A 83 5.26 2.79 -33.07
N ALA A 84 6.27 3.17 -33.86
CA ALA A 84 7.67 2.91 -33.57
C ALA A 84 8.21 3.74 -32.39
N GLY A 85 7.56 4.86 -32.07
CA GLY A 85 8.03 5.82 -31.06
C GLY A 85 9.13 6.74 -31.57
N SER A 86 9.19 6.97 -32.89
CA SER A 86 10.21 7.78 -33.56
C SER A 86 9.64 9.02 -34.26
N ALA A 87 8.37 9.34 -34.02
CA ALA A 87 7.71 10.49 -34.62
C ALA A 87 8.28 11.81 -34.07
N LEU A 88 8.74 12.68 -34.96
CA LEU A 88 9.32 13.99 -34.58
C LEU A 88 8.29 14.92 -33.94
N ASP A 89 7.05 14.88 -34.43
CA ASP A 89 5.96 15.74 -33.98
C ASP A 89 5.14 15.15 -32.83
N VAL A 90 5.51 13.96 -32.33
CA VAL A 90 4.89 13.33 -31.16
C VAL A 90 5.96 13.04 -30.12
N VAL A 91 6.07 13.93 -29.13
CA VAL A 91 7.09 13.87 -28.10
C VAL A 91 6.51 13.19 -26.87
N GLU A 92 7.03 12.01 -26.53
CA GLU A 92 6.66 11.27 -25.32
C GLU A 92 7.69 11.53 -24.21
N ILE A 93 7.23 12.08 -23.10
CA ILE A 93 8.04 12.43 -21.93
C ILE A 93 7.55 11.59 -20.76
N ASP A 94 8.45 10.84 -20.16
CA ASP A 94 8.19 10.18 -18.88
C ASP A 94 8.45 11.18 -17.75
N GLY A 95 7.39 11.56 -17.04
CA GLY A 95 7.43 12.48 -15.90
C GLY A 95 8.26 11.96 -14.74
N ALA A 96 8.42 10.64 -14.59
CA ALA A 96 9.28 10.06 -13.55
C ALA A 96 10.77 10.27 -13.84
N SER A 97 11.14 10.23 -15.12
CA SER A 97 12.53 10.45 -15.58
C SER A 97 12.85 11.93 -15.82
N ASN A 98 11.84 12.77 -16.03
CA ASN A 98 11.98 14.18 -16.44
C ASN A 98 11.27 15.13 -15.46
N THR A 99 11.55 15.00 -14.16
CA THR A 99 10.88 15.76 -13.08
C THR A 99 11.26 17.25 -13.01
N GLY A 100 12.40 17.60 -13.62
CA GLY A 100 13.02 18.93 -13.52
C GLY A 100 12.30 20.03 -14.30
N VAL A 101 12.41 21.26 -13.79
CA VAL A 101 11.82 22.47 -14.41
C VAL A 101 12.45 22.77 -15.77
N GLU A 102 13.74 22.47 -15.94
CA GLU A 102 14.48 22.80 -17.15
C GLU A 102 13.94 22.05 -18.37
N ASN A 103 13.65 20.75 -18.24
CA ASN A 103 13.02 19.96 -19.31
C ASN A 103 11.69 20.56 -19.77
N ILE A 104 10.91 21.14 -18.85
CA ILE A 104 9.64 21.80 -19.20
C ILE A 104 9.88 23.18 -19.82
N ARG A 105 10.94 23.90 -19.42
CA ARG A 105 11.31 25.15 -20.09
C ARG A 105 11.73 24.90 -21.53
N ASP A 106 12.58 23.89 -21.76
CA ASP A 106 12.98 23.47 -23.10
C ASP A 106 11.75 23.06 -23.93
N LEU A 107 10.81 22.33 -23.33
CA LEU A 107 9.53 22.03 -23.97
C LEU A 107 8.77 23.30 -24.35
N ASN A 108 8.64 24.27 -23.44
CA ASN A 108 7.89 25.51 -23.68
C ASN A 108 8.52 26.38 -24.77
N GLU A 109 9.84 26.37 -24.91
CA GLU A 109 10.53 27.01 -26.03
C GLU A 109 10.19 26.29 -27.35
N ASN A 110 10.24 24.95 -27.33
CA ASN A 110 9.95 24.11 -28.49
C ASN A 110 8.48 24.12 -28.93
N VAL A 111 7.55 24.43 -28.02
CA VAL A 111 6.11 24.55 -28.29
C VAL A 111 5.79 25.66 -29.29
N ARG A 112 6.60 26.71 -29.35
CA ARG A 112 6.38 27.88 -30.23
C ARG A 112 6.56 27.55 -31.71
N TYR A 113 7.35 26.53 -32.03
CA TYR A 113 7.61 26.12 -33.41
C TYR A 113 6.49 25.26 -33.97
N ARG A 114 6.18 25.45 -35.25
CA ARG A 114 5.21 24.62 -35.98
C ARG A 114 5.72 23.17 -36.11
N PRO A 115 4.80 22.20 -36.29
CA PRO A 115 5.19 20.81 -36.54
C PRO A 115 5.99 20.68 -37.84
N ALA A 116 6.91 19.72 -37.91
CA ALA A 116 7.80 19.53 -39.05
C ALA A 116 7.12 18.86 -40.24
N SER A 117 6.24 17.88 -39.98
CA SER A 117 5.62 17.03 -41.01
C SER A 117 4.15 16.71 -40.74
N SER A 118 3.72 16.84 -39.48
CA SER A 118 2.38 16.50 -39.02
C SER A 118 1.46 17.72 -38.92
N ARG A 119 0.16 17.49 -38.73
CA ARG A 119 -0.84 18.56 -38.53
C ARG A 119 -0.70 19.23 -37.16
N PHE A 120 -0.42 18.43 -36.13
CA PHE A 120 -0.26 18.86 -34.75
C PHE A 120 1.06 18.38 -34.17
N LYS A 121 1.63 19.19 -33.27
CA LYS A 121 2.73 18.81 -32.39
C LYS A 121 2.13 18.33 -31.06
N VAL A 122 2.24 17.04 -30.79
CA VAL A 122 1.59 16.38 -29.66
C VAL A 122 2.62 16.07 -28.59
N TYR A 123 2.39 16.56 -27.36
CA TYR A 123 3.19 16.22 -26.20
C TYR A 123 2.43 15.24 -25.32
N ILE A 124 2.96 14.02 -25.19
CA ILE A 124 2.44 13.00 -24.28
C ILE A 124 3.32 13.01 -23.04
N ILE A 125 2.80 13.40 -21.88
CA ILE A 125 3.53 13.34 -20.62
C ILE A 125 2.92 12.24 -19.76
N ASP A 126 3.63 11.12 -19.66
CA ASP A 126 3.24 9.99 -18.80
C ASP A 126 3.70 10.22 -17.36
N GLU A 127 2.97 9.63 -16.42
CA GLU A 127 3.13 9.85 -14.97
C GLU A 127 3.36 11.32 -14.59
N VAL A 128 2.53 12.23 -15.14
CA VAL A 128 2.67 13.68 -14.97
C VAL A 128 2.67 14.13 -13.51
N HIS A 129 2.08 13.34 -12.60
CA HIS A 129 2.08 13.61 -11.16
C HIS A 129 3.49 13.59 -10.52
N MET A 130 4.49 13.06 -11.22
CA MET A 130 5.89 13.05 -10.80
C MET A 130 6.61 14.36 -11.09
N LEU A 131 6.02 15.27 -11.88
CA LEU A 131 6.61 16.58 -12.14
C LEU A 131 6.69 17.42 -10.86
N SER A 132 7.78 18.18 -10.73
CA SER A 132 7.93 19.14 -9.64
C SER A 132 6.91 20.29 -9.73
N THR A 133 6.57 20.91 -8.60
CA THR A 133 5.65 22.05 -8.55
C THR A 133 6.10 23.21 -9.45
N ALA A 134 7.41 23.44 -9.52
CA ALA A 134 7.97 24.46 -10.38
C ALA A 134 7.85 24.11 -11.88
N ALA A 135 7.92 22.82 -12.24
CA ALA A 135 7.68 22.36 -13.60
C ALA A 135 6.21 22.56 -14.00
N PHE A 136 5.25 22.26 -13.10
CA PHE A 136 3.84 22.55 -13.34
C PHE A 136 3.57 24.04 -13.55
N ASN A 137 4.16 24.91 -12.73
CA ASN A 137 3.99 26.36 -12.88
C ASN A 137 4.55 26.87 -14.21
N ALA A 138 5.64 26.29 -14.71
CA ALA A 138 6.19 26.62 -16.01
C ALA A 138 5.23 26.22 -17.16
N LEU A 139 4.48 25.13 -17.02
CA LEU A 139 3.48 24.68 -18.00
C LEU A 139 2.21 25.54 -18.03
N LEU A 140 1.85 26.22 -16.93
CA LEU A 140 0.56 26.91 -16.81
C LEU A 140 0.33 27.97 -17.89
N LYS A 141 1.35 28.80 -18.18
CA LYS A 141 1.24 29.83 -19.21
C LYS A 141 0.93 29.24 -20.58
N THR A 142 1.58 28.13 -20.92
CA THR A 142 1.39 27.42 -22.19
C THR A 142 0.05 26.69 -22.24
N LEU A 143 -0.50 26.25 -21.10
CA LEU A 143 -1.83 25.65 -21.02
C LEU A 143 -2.95 26.69 -21.04
N GLU A 144 -2.70 27.92 -20.58
CA GLU A 144 -3.65 29.04 -20.64
C GLU A 144 -3.81 29.59 -22.06
N GLU A 145 -2.71 29.74 -22.77
CA GLU A 145 -2.67 30.28 -24.14
C GLU A 145 -1.90 29.32 -25.07
N PRO A 146 -2.43 28.12 -25.33
CA PRO A 146 -1.76 27.13 -26.16
C PRO A 146 -1.80 27.53 -27.64
N PRO A 147 -0.70 27.36 -28.40
CA PRO A 147 -0.74 27.49 -29.85
C PRO A 147 -1.70 26.48 -30.48
N ASP A 148 -2.44 26.87 -31.53
CA ASP A 148 -3.46 26.03 -32.17
C ASP A 148 -2.93 24.68 -32.69
N HIS A 149 -1.66 24.65 -33.09
CA HIS A 149 -0.98 23.47 -33.61
C HIS A 149 -0.45 22.53 -32.50
N VAL A 150 -0.61 22.87 -31.22
CA VAL A 150 -0.08 22.07 -30.10
C VAL A 150 -1.21 21.39 -29.35
N LYS A 151 -0.96 20.12 -28.98
CA LYS A 151 -1.88 19.30 -28.19
C LYS A 151 -1.13 18.64 -27.04
N PHE A 152 -1.64 18.75 -25.82
CA PHE A 152 -1.10 18.11 -24.63
C PHE A 152 -1.93 16.90 -24.24
N ILE A 153 -1.28 15.79 -23.93
CA ILE A 153 -1.91 14.59 -23.37
C ILE A 153 -1.16 14.20 -22.11
N PHE A 154 -1.79 14.42 -20.97
CA PHE A 154 -1.27 14.06 -19.67
C PHE A 154 -1.82 12.70 -19.24
N ALA A 155 -0.96 11.78 -18.77
CA ALA A 155 -1.39 10.53 -18.18
C ALA A 155 -0.92 10.44 -16.72
N THR A 156 -1.77 9.94 -15.82
CA THR A 156 -1.42 9.79 -14.40
C THR A 156 -2.19 8.65 -13.73
N THR A 157 -1.54 7.96 -12.79
CA THR A 157 -2.21 7.09 -11.81
C THR A 157 -2.76 7.84 -10.59
N GLU A 158 -2.25 9.04 -10.30
CA GLU A 158 -2.53 9.79 -9.08
C GLU A 158 -3.03 11.20 -9.37
N VAL A 159 -4.27 11.30 -9.87
CA VAL A 159 -4.88 12.60 -10.25
C VAL A 159 -4.94 13.60 -9.08
N HIS A 160 -5.06 13.13 -7.84
CA HIS A 160 -5.15 13.96 -6.65
C HIS A 160 -3.84 14.72 -6.32
N LYS A 161 -2.70 14.30 -6.89
CA LYS A 161 -1.42 14.99 -6.75
C LYS A 161 -1.27 16.16 -7.72
N LEU A 162 -2.12 16.27 -8.74
CA LEU A 162 -2.04 17.36 -9.72
C LEU A 162 -2.67 18.64 -9.16
N PRO A 163 -2.09 19.82 -9.45
CA PRO A 163 -2.71 21.10 -9.12
C PRO A 163 -4.08 21.26 -9.80
N GLN A 164 -5.06 21.81 -9.08
CA GLN A 164 -6.39 22.12 -9.65
C GLN A 164 -6.33 23.07 -10.86
N THR A 165 -5.32 23.94 -10.89
CA THR A 165 -5.06 24.85 -12.01
C THR A 165 -4.74 24.13 -13.32
N VAL A 166 -4.13 22.94 -13.27
CA VAL A 166 -3.87 22.11 -14.45
C VAL A 166 -5.12 21.34 -14.82
N ILE A 167 -5.79 20.74 -13.83
CA ILE A 167 -6.99 19.92 -14.04
C ILE A 167 -8.10 20.74 -14.72
N SER A 168 -8.33 21.98 -14.29
CA SER A 168 -9.39 22.84 -14.83
C SER A 168 -9.19 23.24 -16.30
N ARG A 169 -7.98 23.09 -16.83
CA ARG A 169 -7.62 23.41 -18.22
C ARG A 169 -7.55 22.18 -19.13
N CYS A 170 -7.79 20.99 -18.57
CA CYS A 170 -7.74 19.74 -19.32
C CYS A 170 -9.14 19.14 -19.48
N GLN A 171 -9.40 18.53 -20.63
CA GLN A 171 -10.52 17.62 -20.74
C GLN A 171 -10.15 16.28 -20.08
N ARG A 172 -10.83 15.93 -18.99
CA ARG A 172 -10.54 14.75 -18.18
C ARG A 172 -11.23 13.50 -18.73
N TYR A 173 -10.48 12.40 -18.82
CA TYR A 173 -10.95 11.07 -19.15
C TYR A 173 -10.51 10.08 -18.08
N GLU A 174 -11.46 9.37 -17.49
CA GLU A 174 -11.21 8.44 -16.40
C GLU A 174 -11.23 7.01 -16.91
N PHE A 175 -10.09 6.34 -16.80
CA PHE A 175 -9.90 4.95 -17.16
C PHE A 175 -10.20 4.07 -15.95
N LYS A 176 -10.97 3.01 -16.20
CA LYS A 176 -11.39 2.07 -15.16
C LYS A 176 -10.53 0.81 -15.19
N ARG A 177 -10.57 0.01 -14.12
CA ARG A 177 -10.03 -1.36 -14.20
C ARG A 177 -10.82 -2.13 -15.26
N ILE A 178 -10.10 -2.94 -16.03
CA ILE A 178 -10.71 -3.77 -17.08
C ILE A 178 -11.45 -4.92 -16.38
N GLY A 179 -12.68 -5.20 -16.82
CA GLY A 179 -13.47 -6.28 -16.26
C GLY A 179 -12.84 -7.65 -16.49
N MET A 180 -13.12 -8.62 -15.61
CA MET A 180 -12.69 -10.00 -15.81
C MET A 180 -13.11 -10.58 -17.17
N PRO A 181 -14.37 -10.42 -17.62
CA PRO A 181 -14.78 -10.92 -18.93
C PRO A 181 -13.93 -10.37 -20.09
N ASP A 182 -13.67 -9.07 -20.10
CA ASP A 182 -12.89 -8.40 -21.16
C ASP A 182 -11.41 -8.83 -21.14
N LEU A 183 -10.84 -9.01 -19.95
CA LEU A 183 -9.47 -9.52 -19.80
C LEU A 183 -9.36 -10.95 -20.31
N LEU A 184 -10.27 -11.83 -19.90
CA LEU A 184 -10.31 -13.23 -20.34
C LEU A 184 -10.48 -13.34 -21.85
N GLU A 185 -11.43 -12.59 -22.43
CA GLU A 185 -11.64 -12.58 -23.87
C GLU A 185 -10.37 -12.16 -24.61
N ARG A 186 -9.69 -11.10 -24.13
CA ARG A 186 -8.45 -10.64 -24.75
C ARG A 186 -7.31 -11.63 -24.60
N LEU A 187 -7.14 -12.25 -23.44
CA LEU A 187 -6.11 -13.28 -23.23
C LEU A 187 -6.36 -14.51 -24.12
N LYS A 188 -7.62 -14.95 -24.26
CA LYS A 188 -8.01 -16.05 -25.17
C LYS A 188 -7.63 -15.75 -26.62
N ARG A 189 -7.92 -14.53 -27.11
CA ARG A 189 -7.53 -14.11 -28.46
C ARG A 189 -6.00 -14.15 -28.64
N ILE A 190 -5.26 -13.63 -27.66
CA ILE A 190 -3.79 -13.63 -27.69
C ILE A 190 -3.23 -15.06 -27.71
N THR A 191 -3.72 -15.98 -26.88
CA THR A 191 -3.21 -17.36 -26.86
C THR A 191 -3.51 -18.12 -28.14
N VAL A 192 -4.67 -17.89 -28.76
CA VAL A 192 -5.00 -18.47 -30.07
C VAL A 192 -4.02 -17.99 -31.14
N ASP A 193 -3.78 -16.68 -31.22
CA ASP A 193 -2.92 -16.08 -32.24
C ASP A 193 -1.42 -16.41 -32.02
N GLU A 194 -0.99 -16.61 -30.77
CA GLU A 194 0.36 -17.10 -30.44
C GLU A 194 0.49 -18.63 -30.53
N SER A 195 -0.58 -19.36 -30.90
CA SER A 195 -0.62 -20.82 -30.96
C SER A 195 -0.22 -21.50 -29.63
N VAL A 196 -0.78 -20.99 -28.54
CA VAL A 196 -0.61 -21.49 -27.17
C VAL A 196 -1.92 -22.13 -26.69
N ALA A 197 -1.88 -23.40 -26.33
CA ALA A 197 -3.01 -24.13 -25.77
C ALA A 197 -3.14 -23.82 -24.27
N ALA A 198 -4.02 -22.89 -23.91
CA ALA A 198 -4.26 -22.51 -22.53
C ALA A 198 -5.61 -23.02 -22.02
N SER A 199 -5.63 -23.60 -20.82
CA SER A 199 -6.88 -23.93 -20.13
C SER A 199 -7.59 -22.67 -19.62
N ASP A 200 -8.92 -22.69 -19.57
CA ASP A 200 -9.72 -21.56 -19.07
C ASP A 200 -9.37 -21.22 -17.60
N ALA A 201 -9.05 -22.23 -16.78
CA ALA A 201 -8.58 -22.04 -15.41
C ALA A 201 -7.23 -21.30 -15.33
N ALA A 202 -6.28 -21.62 -16.22
CA ALA A 202 -5.00 -20.92 -16.30
C ALA A 202 -5.18 -19.44 -16.70
N LEU A 203 -6.00 -19.16 -17.72
CA LEU A 203 -6.28 -17.80 -18.15
C LEU A 203 -7.00 -16.99 -17.07
N PHE A 204 -7.92 -17.62 -16.33
CA PHE A 204 -8.58 -17.02 -15.17
C PHE A 204 -7.60 -16.68 -14.05
N ALA A 205 -6.70 -17.61 -13.72
CA ALA A 205 -5.67 -17.37 -12.71
C ALA A 205 -4.76 -16.18 -13.07
N ILE A 206 -4.34 -16.08 -14.35
CA ILE A 206 -3.55 -14.95 -14.86
C ILE A 206 -4.35 -13.64 -14.83
N ALA A 207 -5.59 -13.66 -15.32
CA ALA A 207 -6.43 -12.46 -15.38
C ALA A 207 -6.72 -11.91 -13.97
N ARG A 208 -7.04 -12.80 -13.02
CA ARG A 208 -7.24 -12.44 -11.62
C ARG A 208 -5.99 -11.80 -11.02
N GLU A 209 -4.82 -12.38 -11.28
CA GLU A 209 -3.55 -11.83 -10.77
C GLU A 209 -3.22 -10.47 -11.38
N ALA A 210 -3.68 -10.21 -12.60
CA ALA A 210 -3.51 -8.92 -13.25
C ALA A 210 -4.37 -7.80 -12.67
N ASP A 211 -5.36 -8.10 -11.82
CA ASP A 211 -6.20 -7.09 -11.11
C ASP A 211 -6.73 -5.99 -12.05
N GLY A 212 -7.25 -6.35 -13.23
CA GLY A 212 -7.81 -5.37 -14.17
C GLY A 212 -6.78 -4.60 -15.02
N SER A 213 -5.50 -4.97 -14.99
CA SER A 213 -4.41 -4.41 -15.80
C SER A 213 -4.07 -5.29 -17.00
N MET A 214 -4.34 -4.82 -18.23
CA MET A 214 -4.01 -5.58 -19.45
C MET A 214 -2.50 -5.77 -19.62
N ARG A 215 -1.71 -4.75 -19.26
CA ARG A 215 -0.24 -4.82 -19.35
C ARG A 215 0.30 -5.90 -18.43
N ASP A 216 -0.20 -5.99 -17.21
CA ASP A 216 0.25 -6.99 -16.24
C ASP A 216 -0.24 -8.38 -16.68
N ALA A 217 -1.49 -8.52 -17.14
CA ALA A 217 -2.03 -9.78 -17.68
C ALA A 217 -1.18 -10.35 -18.81
N GLN A 218 -0.79 -9.51 -19.78
CA GLN A 218 0.06 -9.92 -20.89
C GLN A 218 1.49 -10.26 -20.44
N SER A 219 2.03 -9.55 -19.45
CA SER A 219 3.38 -9.80 -18.91
C SER A 219 3.41 -11.11 -18.12
N LEU A 220 2.38 -11.38 -17.33
CA LEU A 220 2.20 -12.62 -16.59
C LEU A 220 2.01 -13.80 -17.56
N LEU A 221 1.16 -13.64 -18.59
CA LEU A 221 1.00 -14.67 -19.63
C LEU A 221 2.34 -15.01 -20.31
N ASP A 222 3.13 -14.00 -20.66
CA ASP A 222 4.47 -14.17 -21.25
C ASP A 222 5.39 -14.97 -20.31
N GLN A 223 5.40 -14.65 -19.02
CA GLN A 223 6.16 -15.36 -18.00
C GLN A 223 5.73 -16.83 -17.88
N VAL A 224 4.43 -17.13 -17.86
CA VAL A 224 3.93 -18.51 -17.78
C VAL A 224 4.26 -19.29 -19.06
N ILE A 225 4.18 -18.66 -20.24
CA ILE A 225 4.58 -19.29 -21.52
C ILE A 225 6.06 -19.64 -21.51
N VAL A 226 6.93 -18.76 -20.99
CA VAL A 226 8.36 -19.05 -20.86
C VAL A 226 8.62 -20.22 -19.90
N PHE A 227 7.80 -20.37 -18.85
CA PHE A 227 7.93 -21.43 -17.87
C PHE A 227 7.42 -22.80 -18.36
N ALA A 228 6.19 -22.88 -18.88
CA ALA A 228 5.51 -24.13 -19.24
C ALA A 228 5.52 -24.45 -20.74
N GLY A 229 5.93 -23.51 -21.58
CA GLY A 229 5.94 -23.66 -23.03
C GLY A 229 4.57 -23.37 -23.65
N LYS A 230 4.15 -24.21 -24.60
CA LYS A 230 2.95 -23.97 -25.44
C LYS A 230 1.66 -24.57 -24.89
N THR A 231 1.71 -25.28 -23.77
CA THR A 231 0.52 -25.83 -23.11
C THR A 231 0.47 -25.28 -21.70
N LEU A 232 -0.61 -24.59 -21.34
CA LEU A 232 -0.76 -23.90 -20.05
C LEU A 232 -1.90 -24.52 -19.23
N GLY A 233 -1.53 -25.25 -18.18
CA GLY A 233 -2.42 -25.71 -17.12
C GLY A 233 -2.49 -24.73 -15.95
N GLU A 234 -3.46 -24.93 -15.06
CA GLU A 234 -3.57 -24.12 -13.82
C GLU A 234 -2.35 -24.31 -12.91
N SER A 235 -1.83 -25.52 -12.80
CA SER A 235 -0.62 -25.84 -12.02
C SER A 235 0.62 -25.09 -12.52
N ASP A 236 0.71 -24.85 -13.82
CA ASP A 236 1.83 -24.13 -14.43
C ASP A 236 1.82 -22.65 -14.03
N VAL A 237 0.64 -22.05 -13.97
CA VAL A 237 0.47 -20.66 -13.48
C VAL A 237 0.86 -20.57 -12.00
N GLN A 238 0.43 -21.54 -11.19
CA GLN A 238 0.77 -21.59 -9.77
C GLN A 238 2.29 -21.72 -9.55
N GLY A 239 2.95 -22.59 -10.32
CA GLY A 239 4.40 -22.80 -10.27
C GLY A 239 5.19 -21.59 -10.78
N ALA A 240 4.76 -20.97 -11.89
CA ALA A 240 5.47 -19.86 -12.51
C ALA A 240 5.33 -18.53 -11.74
N LEU A 241 4.15 -18.28 -11.16
CA LEU A 241 3.83 -17.01 -10.50
C LEU A 241 3.90 -17.09 -8.97
N GLY A 242 4.26 -18.25 -8.40
CA GLY A 242 4.24 -18.46 -6.96
C GLY A 242 2.87 -18.10 -6.37
N VAL A 243 1.79 -18.50 -7.03
CA VAL A 243 0.43 -18.30 -6.51
C VAL A 243 0.15 -19.43 -5.55
N ALA A 244 -0.17 -19.11 -4.29
CA ALA A 244 -0.55 -20.12 -3.32
C ALA A 244 -1.71 -20.95 -3.88
N ASP A 245 -1.59 -22.27 -3.80
CA ASP A 245 -2.67 -23.16 -4.20
C ASP A 245 -3.94 -22.80 -3.41
N ARG A 246 -5.04 -22.55 -4.13
CA ARG A 246 -6.35 -22.23 -3.53
C ARG A 246 -6.82 -23.35 -2.61
N THR A 247 -6.36 -24.58 -2.79
CA THR A 247 -6.62 -25.66 -1.85
C THR A 247 -6.09 -25.34 -0.44
N ILE A 248 -4.91 -24.69 -0.33
CA ILE A 248 -4.35 -24.25 0.94
C ILE A 248 -5.24 -23.17 1.57
N LEU A 249 -5.70 -22.21 0.76
CA LEU A 249 -6.60 -21.14 1.22
C LEU A 249 -7.90 -21.74 1.78
N HIS A 250 -8.59 -22.57 1.01
CA HIS A 250 -9.84 -23.21 1.45
C HIS A 250 -9.64 -24.10 2.68
N ARG A 251 -8.53 -24.84 2.77
CA ARG A 251 -8.20 -25.68 3.92
C ARG A 251 -7.94 -24.86 5.18
N VAL A 252 -7.21 -23.75 5.07
CA VAL A 252 -6.99 -22.81 6.19
C VAL A 252 -8.30 -22.17 6.61
N THR A 253 -9.11 -21.71 5.65
CA THR A 253 -10.43 -21.15 5.92
C THR A 253 -11.32 -22.16 6.65
N GLU A 254 -11.43 -23.40 6.18
CA GLU A 254 -12.22 -24.44 6.84
C GLU A 254 -11.70 -24.75 8.25
N ALA A 255 -10.37 -24.81 8.44
CA ALA A 255 -9.77 -25.01 9.76
C ALA A 255 -10.11 -23.87 10.73
N ILE A 256 -10.06 -22.61 10.28
CA ILE A 256 -10.51 -21.45 11.07
C ILE A 256 -11.98 -21.59 11.44
N LEU A 257 -12.84 -21.88 10.47
CA LEU A 257 -14.28 -22.02 10.69
C LEU A 257 -14.60 -23.17 11.66
N ARG A 258 -13.81 -24.24 11.67
CA ARG A 258 -13.95 -25.38 12.59
C ARG A 258 -13.23 -25.20 13.94
N ARG A 259 -12.51 -24.09 14.13
CA ARG A 259 -11.67 -23.80 15.31
C ARG A 259 -10.52 -24.77 15.55
N ASP A 260 -9.90 -25.23 14.48
CA ASP A 260 -8.70 -26.06 14.56
C ASP A 260 -7.47 -25.23 14.14
N PRO A 261 -6.63 -24.76 15.08
CA PRO A 261 -5.44 -23.98 14.76
C PRO A 261 -4.30 -24.83 14.16
N ALA A 262 -4.30 -26.16 14.36
CA ALA A 262 -3.16 -26.99 13.96
C ALA A 262 -2.98 -27.08 12.42
N PRO A 263 -4.04 -27.28 11.60
CA PRO A 263 -3.95 -27.18 10.14
C PRO A 263 -3.51 -25.80 9.65
N CYS A 264 -3.90 -24.73 10.35
CA CYS A 264 -3.50 -23.37 9.98
C CYS A 264 -1.98 -23.18 10.09
N LEU A 265 -1.37 -23.62 11.19
CA LEU A 265 0.08 -23.53 11.38
C LEU A 265 0.85 -24.39 10.37
N ARG A 266 0.37 -25.61 10.09
CA ARG A 266 0.96 -26.47 9.04
C ARG A 266 0.91 -25.81 7.67
N ALA A 267 -0.19 -25.13 7.35
CA ALA A 267 -0.31 -24.40 6.08
C ALA A 267 0.67 -23.23 5.99
N VAL A 268 0.96 -22.51 7.08
CA VAL A 268 1.98 -21.44 7.06
C VAL A 268 3.38 -22.00 6.82
N GLU A 269 3.69 -23.16 7.39
CA GLU A 269 4.97 -23.84 7.13
C GLU A 269 5.07 -24.25 5.65
N GLU A 270 3.99 -24.81 5.10
CA GLU A 270 3.88 -25.17 3.68
C GLU A 270 4.06 -23.95 2.77
N LEU A 271 3.39 -22.84 3.08
CA LEU A 271 3.52 -21.57 2.35
C LEU A 271 4.98 -21.10 2.29
N THR A 272 5.66 -21.17 3.43
CA THR A 272 7.07 -20.77 3.53
C THR A 272 7.98 -21.72 2.75
N ARG A 273 7.72 -23.03 2.81
CA ARG A 273 8.54 -24.06 2.15
C ARG A 273 8.51 -23.95 0.63
N TYR A 274 7.34 -23.62 0.07
CA TYR A 274 7.16 -23.41 -1.37
C TYR A 274 7.48 -21.98 -1.83
N GLY A 275 7.92 -21.10 -0.92
CA GLY A 275 8.31 -19.72 -1.26
C GLY A 275 7.13 -18.80 -1.60
N TYR A 276 5.91 -19.14 -1.18
CA TYR A 276 4.74 -18.31 -1.40
C TYR A 276 4.81 -17.00 -0.58
N GLU A 277 4.39 -15.90 -1.18
CA GLU A 277 4.41 -14.60 -0.51
C GLU A 277 3.34 -14.50 0.59
N VAL A 278 3.78 -14.43 1.85
CA VAL A 278 2.92 -14.28 3.03
C VAL A 278 1.95 -13.09 2.90
N PRO A 279 2.37 -11.87 2.50
CA PRO A 279 1.45 -10.74 2.34
C PRO A 279 0.38 -10.97 1.28
N ARG A 280 0.66 -11.79 0.25
CA ARG A 280 -0.31 -12.15 -0.79
C ARG A 280 -1.36 -13.11 -0.25
N PHE A 281 -0.94 -14.17 0.43
CA PHE A 281 -1.84 -15.10 1.09
C PHE A 281 -2.80 -14.39 2.07
N CYS A 282 -2.32 -13.40 2.81
CA CYS A 282 -3.16 -12.59 3.69
C CYS A 282 -4.26 -11.82 2.93
N ARG A 283 -3.95 -11.22 1.77
CA ARG A 283 -4.95 -10.56 0.93
C ARG A 283 -6.00 -11.54 0.42
N ASP A 284 -5.57 -12.72 -0.01
CA ASP A 284 -6.47 -13.78 -0.47
C ASP A 284 -7.38 -14.26 0.66
N LEU A 285 -6.86 -14.36 1.88
CA LEU A 285 -7.63 -14.70 3.08
C LEU A 285 -8.70 -13.65 3.40
N VAL A 286 -8.35 -12.36 3.32
CA VAL A 286 -9.32 -11.26 3.50
C VAL A 286 -10.43 -11.33 2.46
N GLN A 287 -10.06 -11.54 1.19
CA GLN A 287 -11.03 -11.69 0.11
C GLN A 287 -11.94 -12.91 0.33
N GLN A 288 -11.39 -14.04 0.78
CA GLN A 288 -12.16 -15.24 1.08
C GLN A 288 -13.17 -14.99 2.21
N PHE A 289 -12.78 -14.35 3.31
CA PHE A 289 -13.72 -14.02 4.39
C PHE A 289 -14.78 -13.00 3.99
N ARG A 290 -14.45 -12.05 3.10
CA ARG A 290 -15.44 -11.16 2.47
C ARG A 290 -16.45 -11.98 1.66
N ASN A 291 -15.97 -12.89 0.81
CA ASN A 291 -16.83 -13.75 -0.01
C ASN A 291 -17.71 -14.67 0.85
N LEU A 292 -17.19 -15.25 1.93
CA LEU A 292 -17.96 -16.02 2.89
C LEU A 292 -19.07 -15.19 3.55
N THR A 293 -18.76 -13.97 3.97
CA THR A 293 -19.74 -13.06 4.59
C THR A 293 -20.86 -12.72 3.60
N VAL A 294 -20.51 -12.43 2.34
CA VAL A 294 -21.50 -12.18 1.27
C VAL A 294 -22.34 -13.43 1.01
N ALA A 295 -21.71 -14.60 0.89
CA ALA A 295 -22.40 -15.88 0.66
C ALA A 295 -23.32 -16.30 1.82
N ALA A 296 -23.02 -15.87 3.05
CA ALA A 296 -23.86 -16.12 4.21
C ALA A 296 -25.11 -15.22 4.25
N LEU A 297 -25.01 -14.02 3.66
CA LEU A 297 -26.11 -13.04 3.60
C LEU A 297 -26.96 -13.17 2.33
N PHE A 298 -26.37 -13.60 1.22
CA PHE A 298 -27.02 -13.69 -0.08
C PHE A 298 -26.86 -15.08 -0.69
N THR A 299 -27.94 -15.66 -1.21
CA THR A 299 -27.93 -16.98 -1.86
C THR A 299 -27.55 -16.89 -3.34
N ASP A 300 -27.41 -15.68 -3.90
CA ASP A 300 -27.08 -15.46 -5.30
C ASP A 300 -25.56 -15.55 -5.53
N PRO A 301 -25.06 -16.55 -6.31
CA PRO A 301 -23.64 -16.68 -6.62
C PRO A 301 -23.08 -15.49 -7.41
N THR A 302 -23.92 -14.73 -8.13
CA THR A 302 -23.46 -13.59 -8.96
C THR A 302 -22.86 -12.44 -8.14
N MET A 303 -23.17 -12.39 -6.84
CA MET A 303 -22.59 -11.42 -5.91
C MET A 303 -21.16 -11.79 -5.48
N LEU A 304 -20.73 -13.03 -5.73
CA LEU A 304 -19.36 -13.50 -5.53
C LEU A 304 -18.52 -13.14 -6.75
N THR A 305 -18.04 -11.90 -6.77
CA THR A 305 -17.17 -11.38 -7.82
C THR A 305 -15.85 -12.15 -7.92
N ASP A 306 -15.44 -12.46 -9.15
CA ASP A 306 -14.12 -12.99 -9.51
C ASP A 306 -13.80 -14.41 -8.98
N LEU A 307 -14.82 -15.27 -8.88
CA LEU A 307 -14.63 -16.72 -8.62
C LEU A 307 -15.18 -17.61 -9.75
N PRO A 308 -14.48 -18.70 -10.10
CA PRO A 308 -15.05 -19.79 -10.88
C PRO A 308 -16.21 -20.49 -10.15
N ASP A 309 -17.12 -21.12 -10.91
CA ASP A 309 -18.33 -21.77 -10.37
C ASP A 309 -18.05 -22.78 -9.25
N HIS A 310 -17.00 -23.59 -9.39
CA HIS A 310 -16.66 -24.61 -8.39
C HIS A 310 -16.19 -23.98 -7.05
N GLU A 311 -15.47 -22.86 -7.10
CA GLU A 311 -15.02 -22.16 -5.89
C GLU A 311 -16.15 -21.35 -5.25
N ALA A 312 -17.03 -20.78 -6.07
CA ALA A 312 -18.23 -20.12 -5.59
C ALA A 312 -19.08 -21.12 -4.78
N GLN A 313 -19.29 -22.33 -5.31
CA GLN A 313 -20.00 -23.41 -4.61
C GLN A 313 -19.31 -23.82 -3.30
N GLU A 314 -17.99 -24.01 -3.30
CA GLU A 314 -17.25 -24.36 -2.09
C GLU A 314 -17.31 -23.24 -1.04
N THR A 315 -17.21 -21.98 -1.46
CA THR A 315 -17.36 -20.80 -0.58
C THR A 315 -18.76 -20.74 0.02
N MET A 316 -19.82 -20.97 -0.78
CA MET A 316 -21.19 -21.05 -0.27
C MET A 316 -21.40 -22.22 0.70
N ARG A 317 -20.72 -23.35 0.49
CA ARG A 317 -20.73 -24.49 1.44
C ARG A 317 -20.09 -24.08 2.77
N GLN A 318 -18.90 -23.48 2.72
CA GLN A 318 -18.15 -23.03 3.89
C GLN A 318 -18.87 -21.93 4.67
N ALA A 319 -19.57 -21.02 3.98
CA ALA A 319 -20.32 -19.92 4.60
C ALA A 319 -21.40 -20.43 5.57
N LYS A 320 -21.93 -21.64 5.38
CA LYS A 320 -22.93 -22.26 6.28
C LYS A 320 -22.37 -22.76 7.61
N LEU A 321 -21.04 -22.80 7.78
CA LEU A 321 -20.41 -23.31 9.00
C LEU A 321 -20.47 -22.33 10.18
N ARG A 322 -20.72 -21.04 9.93
CA ARG A 322 -20.72 -19.97 10.92
C ARG A 322 -21.83 -18.95 10.63
N ALA A 323 -22.23 -18.23 11.67
CA ALA A 323 -23.17 -17.13 11.52
C ALA A 323 -22.52 -15.93 10.78
N PRO A 324 -23.29 -15.11 10.05
CA PRO A 324 -22.77 -13.93 9.37
C PRO A 324 -21.97 -12.97 10.27
N GLU A 325 -22.39 -12.81 11.53
CA GLU A 325 -21.75 -11.94 12.52
C GLU A 325 -20.33 -12.43 12.85
N ASP A 326 -20.14 -13.75 12.96
CA ASP A 326 -18.83 -14.34 13.21
C ASP A 326 -17.93 -14.24 11.99
N LEU A 327 -18.46 -14.43 10.78
CA LEU A 327 -17.72 -14.25 9.53
C LEU A 327 -17.24 -12.79 9.38
N GLN A 328 -18.08 -11.82 9.74
CA GLN A 328 -17.71 -10.40 9.75
C GLN A 328 -16.60 -10.09 10.78
N ARG A 329 -16.66 -10.69 11.98
CA ARG A 329 -15.60 -10.56 12.99
C ARG A 329 -14.29 -11.15 12.49
N LEU A 330 -14.32 -12.34 11.89
CA LEU A 330 -13.14 -12.98 11.29
C LEU A 330 -12.57 -12.15 10.13
N PHE A 331 -13.41 -11.59 9.27
CA PHE A 331 -13.01 -10.65 8.22
C PHE A 331 -12.22 -9.46 8.79
N ARG A 332 -12.71 -8.83 9.87
CA ARG A 332 -12.00 -7.72 10.53
C ARG A 332 -10.64 -8.16 11.08
N VAL A 333 -10.55 -9.34 11.69
CA VAL A 333 -9.27 -9.86 12.20
C VAL A 333 -8.29 -10.12 11.05
N ALA A 334 -8.74 -10.75 9.96
CA ALA A 334 -7.92 -10.97 8.77
C ALA A 334 -7.42 -9.64 8.17
N GLN A 335 -8.28 -8.62 8.12
CA GLN A 335 -7.93 -7.31 7.58
C GLN A 335 -6.86 -6.61 8.44
N VAL A 336 -7.01 -6.62 9.77
CA VAL A 336 -6.01 -6.04 10.68
C VAL A 336 -4.70 -6.83 10.59
N GLY A 337 -4.76 -8.15 10.63
CA GLY A 337 -3.58 -9.01 10.53
C GLY A 337 -2.82 -8.81 9.22
N THR A 338 -3.52 -8.60 8.09
CA THR A 338 -2.88 -8.29 6.80
C THR A 338 -2.03 -7.02 6.85
N GLU A 339 -2.52 -5.98 7.52
CA GLU A 339 -1.78 -4.72 7.68
C GLU A 339 -0.59 -4.86 8.63
N GLU A 340 -0.73 -5.66 9.69
CA GLU A 340 0.38 -5.98 10.60
C GLU A 340 1.47 -6.81 9.91
N VAL A 341 1.09 -7.83 9.12
CA VAL A 341 2.00 -8.64 8.30
C VAL A 341 2.79 -7.75 7.34
N ARG A 342 2.13 -6.79 6.68
CA ARG A 342 2.77 -5.88 5.72
C ARG A 342 3.82 -4.97 6.36
N LYS A 343 3.65 -4.59 7.63
CA LYS A 343 4.56 -3.69 8.36
C LYS A 343 5.65 -4.43 9.14
N SER A 344 5.50 -5.74 9.35
CA SER A 344 6.35 -6.51 10.24
C SER A 344 7.68 -6.90 9.60
N ALA A 345 8.75 -6.88 10.40
CA ALA A 345 10.03 -7.49 10.04
C ALA A 345 9.99 -9.04 10.08
N LEU A 346 8.96 -9.62 10.69
CA LEU A 346 8.73 -11.07 10.78
C LEU A 346 7.31 -11.42 10.30
N PRO A 347 7.00 -11.30 8.99
CA PRO A 347 5.65 -11.50 8.45
C PRO A 347 5.05 -12.87 8.78
N LYS A 348 5.88 -13.92 8.76
CA LYS A 348 5.47 -15.31 9.06
C LYS A 348 4.86 -15.45 10.45
N LEU A 349 5.56 -14.96 11.48
CA LEU A 349 5.12 -15.10 12.87
C LEU A 349 3.81 -14.33 13.12
N VAL A 350 3.67 -13.15 12.49
CA VAL A 350 2.43 -12.37 12.58
C VAL A 350 1.27 -13.12 11.94
N LEU A 351 1.48 -13.76 10.78
CA LEU A 351 0.46 -14.61 10.16
C LEU A 351 0.09 -15.79 11.06
N GLU A 352 1.06 -16.54 11.60
CA GLU A 352 0.80 -17.67 12.51
C GLU A 352 -0.09 -17.23 13.69
N MET A 353 0.27 -16.14 14.35
CA MET A 353 -0.51 -15.62 15.48
C MET A 353 -1.88 -15.09 15.07
N THR A 354 -1.99 -14.48 13.88
CA THR A 354 -3.28 -14.04 13.34
C THR A 354 -4.21 -15.24 13.10
N LEU A 355 -3.71 -16.30 12.46
CA LEU A 355 -4.49 -17.49 12.17
C LEU A 355 -4.90 -18.24 13.45
N VAL A 356 -4.01 -18.35 14.43
CA VAL A 356 -4.33 -18.92 15.75
C VAL A 356 -5.45 -18.11 16.40
N LYS A 357 -5.31 -16.78 16.45
CA LYS A 357 -6.34 -15.89 17.01
C LYS A 357 -7.69 -16.05 16.32
N MET A 358 -7.71 -16.19 14.99
CA MET A 358 -8.92 -16.43 14.22
C MET A 358 -9.54 -17.79 14.56
N ALA A 359 -8.75 -18.86 14.60
CA ALA A 359 -9.20 -20.21 14.90
C ALA A 359 -9.65 -20.39 16.36
N THR A 360 -9.13 -19.61 17.31
CA THR A 360 -9.50 -19.72 18.73
C THR A 360 -10.55 -18.69 19.17
N MET A 361 -11.09 -17.88 18.25
CA MET A 361 -12.06 -16.84 18.60
C MET A 361 -13.40 -17.46 19.05
N PRO A 362 -13.94 -17.09 20.23
CA PRO A 362 -15.26 -17.55 20.67
C PRO A 362 -16.36 -16.94 19.81
N ASP A 363 -17.52 -17.61 19.76
CA ASP A 363 -18.70 -17.16 19.01
C ASP A 363 -19.13 -15.81 19.55
N ALA A 364 -19.74 -14.99 18.68
CA ALA A 364 -20.44 -13.82 19.14
C ALA A 364 -21.54 -14.31 20.11
N PRO A 365 -21.50 -13.95 21.41
CA PRO A 365 -22.61 -14.26 22.27
C PRO A 365 -23.83 -13.49 21.73
N PRO A 366 -25.00 -14.13 21.61
CA PRO A 366 -26.21 -13.42 21.25
C PRO A 366 -26.43 -12.27 22.25
N VAL A 367 -26.97 -11.15 21.78
CA VAL A 367 -27.17 -9.95 22.61
C VAL A 367 -28.01 -10.30 23.84
N GLU A 368 -28.96 -11.22 23.71
CA GLU A 368 -29.73 -11.83 24.81
C GLU A 368 -28.85 -12.40 25.93
N ASP A 369 -27.78 -13.14 25.60
CA ASP A 369 -26.88 -13.75 26.60
C ASP A 369 -26.04 -12.68 27.33
N LEU A 370 -25.69 -11.60 26.63
CA LEU A 370 -24.99 -10.46 27.24
C LEU A 370 -25.93 -9.66 28.16
N LEU A 371 -27.18 -9.45 27.74
CA LEU A 371 -28.21 -8.81 28.55
C LEU A 371 -28.53 -9.62 29.81
N LEU A 372 -28.72 -10.93 29.69
CA LEU A 372 -28.93 -11.83 30.84
C LEU A 372 -27.75 -11.79 31.83
N ARG A 373 -26.50 -11.72 31.34
CA ARG A 373 -25.32 -11.57 32.20
C ARG A 373 -25.24 -10.20 32.86
N LEU A 374 -25.63 -9.13 32.15
CA LEU A 374 -25.71 -7.78 32.71
C LEU A 374 -26.79 -7.70 33.80
N GLU A 375 -27.98 -8.24 33.56
CA GLU A 375 -29.06 -8.30 34.55
C GLU A 375 -28.69 -9.15 35.77
N GLU A 376 -27.96 -10.26 35.58
CA GLU A 376 -27.44 -11.09 36.67
C GLU A 376 -26.36 -10.35 37.48
N MET A 377 -25.48 -9.60 36.81
CA MET A 377 -24.48 -8.75 37.49
C MET A 377 -25.15 -7.60 38.24
N GLU A 378 -26.17 -6.96 37.66
CA GLU A 378 -26.97 -5.93 38.32
C GLU A 378 -27.72 -6.49 39.52
N ARG A 379 -28.28 -7.69 39.44
CA ARG A 379 -28.88 -8.38 40.61
C ARG A 379 -27.87 -8.63 41.72
N ARG A 380 -26.67 -9.11 41.38
CA ARG A 380 -25.60 -9.37 42.37
C ARG A 380 -25.06 -8.09 43.01
N LEU A 381 -25.05 -6.98 42.26
CA LEU A 381 -24.66 -5.66 42.77
C LEU A 381 -25.79 -4.99 43.57
N ALA A 382 -27.05 -5.20 43.19
CA ALA A 382 -28.23 -4.70 43.92
C ALA A 382 -28.42 -5.41 45.27
N VAL A 383 -27.97 -6.66 45.40
CA VAL A 383 -27.99 -7.43 46.66
C VAL A 383 -26.71 -7.20 47.49
N GLY A 384 -26.05 -6.04 47.34
CA GLY A 384 -24.71 -5.75 47.85
C GLY A 384 -24.34 -6.33 49.23
N GLY A 385 -23.30 -7.17 49.23
CA GLY A 385 -22.32 -7.31 50.32
C GLY A 385 -22.76 -7.91 51.65
N GLY A 386 -22.45 -9.20 51.86
CA GLY A 386 -22.24 -9.77 53.20
C GLY A 386 -22.94 -11.10 53.43
N GLY A 387 -22.35 -12.21 52.99
CA GLY A 387 -22.79 -13.54 53.39
C GLY A 387 -21.78 -14.60 52.94
N GLU A 388 -21.04 -15.15 53.90
CA GLU A 388 -20.26 -16.39 53.73
C GLU A 388 -21.11 -17.50 53.10
N PRO A 389 -20.50 -18.40 52.31
CA PRO A 389 -21.25 -19.47 51.67
C PRO A 389 -21.67 -20.51 52.71
N PRO A 390 -22.94 -20.95 52.77
CA PRO A 390 -23.30 -22.11 53.57
C PRO A 390 -22.79 -23.36 52.86
N GLY A 391 -21.92 -24.09 53.55
CA GLY A 391 -21.50 -25.41 53.14
C GLY A 391 -22.65 -26.42 53.21
N GLY A 392 -22.80 -27.20 52.14
CA GLY A 392 -22.85 -28.65 52.27
C GLY A 392 -24.11 -29.39 51.82
N ARG A 393 -23.82 -30.40 50.98
CA ARG A 393 -24.52 -31.68 50.70
C ARG A 393 -25.62 -31.60 49.63
N GLY A 394 -25.60 -32.34 48.53
CA GLY A 394 -24.80 -33.50 48.10
C GLY A 394 -25.73 -34.56 47.45
N LEU A 395 -25.16 -35.38 46.55
CA LEU A 395 -25.67 -36.56 45.80
C LEU A 395 -25.84 -36.28 44.30
N ASP A 396 -25.34 -37.05 43.34
CA ASP A 396 -24.35 -38.14 43.22
C ASP A 396 -24.22 -38.33 41.68
N VAL A 397 -23.08 -38.65 41.04
CA VAL A 397 -22.69 -40.04 40.76
C VAL A 397 -21.28 -40.03 40.15
N ARG A 398 -20.38 -40.70 40.89
CA ARG A 398 -19.28 -41.59 40.50
C ARG A 398 -18.18 -41.13 39.52
N SER A 399 -17.01 -41.03 40.12
CA SER A 399 -15.65 -40.98 39.59
C SER A 399 -15.03 -42.37 39.32
N ARG A 400 -13.98 -42.42 38.47
CA ARG A 400 -12.65 -43.05 38.70
C ARG A 400 -11.77 -43.04 37.41
N PRO A 401 -10.43 -43.23 37.49
CA PRO A 401 -9.44 -42.34 38.09
C PRO A 401 -8.22 -42.09 37.17
N SER A 402 -7.37 -41.08 37.44
CA SER A 402 -5.94 -41.19 37.07
C SER A 402 -5.06 -40.33 37.97
N ALA A 403 -3.93 -40.91 38.36
CA ALA A 403 -3.00 -40.48 39.39
C ALA A 403 -1.94 -39.52 38.85
N ALA A 404 -1.48 -38.57 39.69
CA ALA A 404 -0.08 -38.19 39.83
C ALA A 404 0.14 -37.36 41.11
N ALA A 405 1.26 -37.63 41.78
CA ALA A 405 1.69 -37.11 43.08
C ALA A 405 2.13 -35.62 43.07
N PRO A 406 2.29 -34.97 44.24
CA PRO A 406 2.53 -33.53 44.34
C PRO A 406 4.01 -33.17 44.24
N ILE A 407 4.30 -32.03 43.61
CA ILE A 407 5.59 -31.33 43.74
C ILE A 407 5.35 -30.15 44.69
N THR A 408 6.04 -30.18 45.83
CA THR A 408 6.17 -29.09 46.80
C THR A 408 6.71 -27.83 46.11
N ARG A 409 5.96 -26.72 46.17
CA ARG A 409 6.48 -25.38 45.88
C ARG A 409 6.76 -24.67 47.19
N ALA A 410 8.00 -24.18 47.29
CA ALA A 410 8.48 -23.31 48.34
C ALA A 410 7.80 -21.94 48.27
N ASP A 411 7.55 -21.40 49.46
CA ASP A 411 7.10 -20.05 49.76
C ASP A 411 8.05 -18.97 49.22
N GLY A 412 7.48 -17.80 48.91
CA GLY A 412 8.24 -16.55 48.91
C GLY A 412 7.92 -15.55 47.78
N ALA A 413 6.74 -14.94 47.82
CA ALA A 413 6.53 -13.61 47.23
C ALA A 413 5.79 -12.72 48.25
N PRO A 414 6.40 -11.64 48.75
CA PRO A 414 5.77 -10.72 49.70
C PRO A 414 4.72 -9.81 49.01
N PRO A 415 3.80 -9.23 49.80
CA PRO A 415 2.58 -8.60 49.29
C PRO A 415 2.83 -7.23 48.67
N SER A 416 1.98 -6.88 47.69
CA SER A 416 1.85 -5.56 47.09
C SER A 416 1.59 -4.49 48.17
N PRO A 417 2.36 -3.39 48.23
CA PRO A 417 2.03 -2.30 49.13
C PRO A 417 0.94 -1.40 48.56
N ARG A 418 0.20 -0.84 49.52
CA ARG A 418 -0.94 0.07 49.40
C ARG A 418 -0.59 1.35 48.62
N ALA A 419 -1.62 2.00 48.08
CA ALA A 419 -1.57 3.29 47.43
C ALA A 419 -0.99 4.38 48.35
N GLU A 420 0.29 4.69 48.16
CA GLU A 420 0.88 5.97 48.52
C GLU A 420 0.52 6.98 47.42
N THR A 421 0.10 8.19 47.80
CA THR A 421 -0.03 9.33 46.88
C THR A 421 1.34 9.66 46.28
N VAL A 422 1.63 9.07 45.13
CA VAL A 422 2.84 9.34 44.36
C VAL A 422 2.79 10.81 43.92
N ARG A 423 3.75 11.62 44.37
CA ARG A 423 4.00 12.98 43.89
C ARG A 423 5.21 12.98 42.96
N GLY A 424 5.30 13.96 42.06
CA GLY A 424 6.43 14.12 41.13
C GLY A 424 6.21 13.50 39.74
N TRP A 425 7.29 13.10 39.08
CA TRP A 425 7.33 12.77 37.64
C TRP A 425 6.32 11.69 37.22
N SER A 426 6.18 10.64 38.01
CA SER A 426 5.24 9.53 37.75
C SER A 426 3.78 9.98 37.83
N ALA A 427 3.45 10.92 38.72
CA ALA A 427 2.12 11.53 38.81
C ALA A 427 1.83 12.44 37.62
N PHE A 428 2.83 13.20 37.18
CA PHE A 428 2.75 14.02 35.97
C PHE A 428 2.51 13.16 34.71
N VAL A 429 3.28 12.06 34.55
CA VAL A 429 3.11 11.14 33.42
C VAL A 429 1.71 10.51 33.44
N ALA A 430 1.22 10.05 34.59
CA ALA A 430 -0.13 9.51 34.71
C ALA A 430 -1.22 10.54 34.37
N ALA A 431 -1.07 11.79 34.81
CA ALA A 431 -2.01 12.87 34.49
C ALA A 431 -1.98 13.25 33.00
N ALA A 432 -0.80 13.24 32.38
CA ALA A 432 -0.66 13.47 30.95
C ALA A 432 -1.22 12.32 30.09
N GLN A 433 -1.24 11.08 30.61
CA GLN A 433 -1.92 9.95 29.97
C GLN A 433 -3.43 10.17 29.87
N ALA A 434 -4.06 10.71 30.92
CA ALA A 434 -5.49 11.01 30.94
C ALA A 434 -5.90 12.11 29.94
N LYS A 435 -4.93 12.91 29.45
CA LYS A 435 -5.13 13.96 28.44
C LYS A 435 -4.68 13.54 27.04
N GLY A 436 -4.35 12.26 26.81
CA GLY A 436 -3.98 11.74 25.50
C GLY A 436 -2.53 12.03 25.06
N LEU A 437 -1.71 12.62 25.93
CA LEU A 437 -0.32 13.01 25.63
C LEU A 437 0.70 11.88 25.86
N ARG A 438 0.22 10.68 26.20
CA ARG A 438 1.05 9.49 26.48
C ARG A 438 2.04 9.17 25.38
N MET A 439 1.63 9.29 24.12
CA MET A 439 2.44 8.92 22.96
C MET A 439 3.68 9.82 22.82
N PHE A 440 3.57 11.11 23.19
CA PHE A 440 4.66 12.09 23.06
C PHE A 440 5.57 12.15 24.29
N LEU A 441 5.13 11.60 25.43
CA LEU A 441 5.92 11.43 26.63
C LEU A 441 6.51 10.01 26.76
N LEU A 442 6.29 9.14 25.78
CA LEU A 442 6.87 7.81 25.77
C LEU A 442 8.40 7.92 25.58
N GLY A 443 9.15 7.49 26.59
CA GLY A 443 10.62 7.60 26.59
C GLY A 443 11.16 8.97 27.01
N SER A 444 10.32 9.88 27.52
CA SER A 444 10.80 11.13 28.10
C SER A 444 11.36 10.93 29.52
N ARG A 445 12.39 11.71 29.86
CA ARG A 445 13.06 11.68 31.16
C ARG A 445 13.28 13.08 31.70
N VAL A 446 13.30 13.24 33.01
CA VAL A 446 13.68 14.50 33.63
C VAL A 446 15.20 14.64 33.53
N LEU A 447 15.67 15.73 32.91
CA LEU A 447 17.09 16.05 32.78
C LEU A 447 17.56 16.94 33.94
N GLU A 448 16.69 17.81 34.45
CA GLU A 448 16.96 18.68 35.59
C GLU A 448 15.67 18.92 36.38
N GLU A 449 15.75 18.83 37.72
CA GLU A 449 14.64 19.11 38.62
C GLU A 449 15.11 20.03 39.76
N SER A 450 14.58 21.25 39.81
CA SER A 450 14.77 22.20 40.90
C SER A 450 13.42 22.70 41.43
N ALA A 451 13.43 23.45 42.53
CA ALA A 451 12.21 23.99 43.15
C ALA A 451 11.42 24.93 42.21
N ASP A 452 12.10 25.54 41.23
CA ASP A 452 11.60 26.56 40.32
C ASP A 452 11.59 26.14 38.83
N ARG A 453 12.30 25.06 38.46
CA ARG A 453 12.47 24.62 37.06
C ARG A 453 12.33 23.11 36.91
N LEU A 454 11.71 22.68 35.81
CA LEU A 454 11.65 21.28 35.39
C LEU A 454 12.07 21.19 33.91
N HIS A 455 13.20 20.53 33.67
CA HIS A 455 13.71 20.30 32.31
C HIS A 455 13.42 18.86 31.88
N ILE A 456 12.62 18.70 30.82
CA ILE A 456 12.18 17.40 30.31
C ILE A 456 12.90 17.09 28.99
N GLY A 457 13.64 15.99 28.99
CA GLY A 457 14.26 15.40 27.81
C GLY A 457 13.25 14.52 27.07
N LEU A 458 12.90 14.89 25.84
CA LEU A 458 11.97 14.17 24.97
C LEU A 458 12.73 13.23 24.02
N ALA A 459 12.09 12.13 23.61
CA ALA A 459 12.72 11.11 22.79
C ALA A 459 12.87 11.49 21.30
N THR A 460 12.05 12.41 20.79
CA THR A 460 12.03 12.79 19.36
C THR A 460 11.75 14.28 19.16
N GLU A 461 12.24 14.85 18.06
CA GLU A 461 11.93 16.24 17.64
C GLU A 461 10.44 16.45 17.38
N LEU A 462 9.74 15.41 16.91
CA LEU A 462 8.28 15.44 16.72
C LEU A 462 7.53 15.62 18.05
N ALA A 463 8.02 15.00 19.13
CA ALA A 463 7.46 15.19 20.46
C ALA A 463 7.69 16.63 20.98
N GLU A 464 8.86 17.22 20.74
CA GLU A 464 9.12 18.62 21.14
C GLU A 464 8.23 19.59 20.36
N GLN A 465 8.12 19.44 19.04
CA GLN A 465 7.30 20.32 18.19
C GLN A 465 5.81 20.25 18.55
N THR A 466 5.33 19.09 19.03
CA THR A 466 3.93 18.89 19.42
C THR A 466 3.63 19.40 20.83
N LEU A 467 4.59 19.28 21.76
CA LEU A 467 4.41 19.67 23.17
C LEU A 467 4.75 21.14 23.43
N ARG A 468 5.62 21.76 22.62
CA ARG A 468 6.01 23.18 22.76
C ARG A 468 4.82 24.15 22.65
N PRO A 469 3.83 23.99 21.76
CA PRO A 469 2.60 24.80 21.75
C PRO A 469 1.70 24.61 22.97
N GLN A 470 1.87 23.50 23.72
CA GLN A 470 1.01 23.10 24.84
C GLN A 470 1.65 23.33 26.21
N LEU A 471 2.71 24.14 26.29
CA LEU A 471 3.46 24.43 27.52
C LEU A 471 2.58 24.94 28.68
N GLY A 472 1.52 25.71 28.39
CA GLY A 472 0.58 26.18 29.42
C GLY A 472 -0.17 25.04 30.11
N MET A 473 -0.68 24.06 29.33
CA MET A 473 -1.35 22.87 29.86
C MET A 473 -0.36 21.97 30.61
N LEU A 474 0.88 21.85 30.12
CA LEU A 474 1.93 21.10 30.81
C LEU A 474 2.29 21.76 32.16
N ALA A 475 2.30 23.09 32.24
CA ALA A 475 2.57 23.83 33.48
C ALA A 475 1.51 23.58 34.55
N GLU A 476 0.23 23.49 34.18
CA GLU A 476 -0.87 23.13 35.09
C GLU A 476 -0.73 21.69 35.61
N LEU A 477 -0.39 20.75 34.72
CA LEU A 477 -0.19 19.35 35.10
C LEU A 477 1.04 19.17 36.00
N VAL A 478 2.13 19.91 35.75
CA VAL A 478 3.32 19.92 36.62
C VAL A 478 2.99 20.57 37.95
N ALA A 479 2.22 21.67 37.99
CA ALA A 479 1.83 22.31 39.23
C ALA A 479 0.99 21.38 40.12
N ALA A 480 0.06 20.64 39.53
CA ALA A 480 -0.73 19.64 40.23
C ALA A 480 0.11 18.44 40.72
N ALA A 481 1.07 17.98 39.93
CA ALA A 481 1.91 16.82 40.27
C ALA A 481 3.04 17.12 41.28
N TYR A 482 3.57 18.35 41.27
CA TYR A 482 4.70 18.78 42.10
C TYR A 482 4.33 19.75 43.23
N GLY A 483 3.05 20.15 43.34
CA GLY A 483 2.53 20.96 44.45
C GLY A 483 2.85 22.46 44.38
N GLY A 484 3.19 22.98 43.19
CA GLY A 484 3.49 24.39 42.95
C GLY A 484 3.95 24.67 41.51
N PRO A 485 3.82 25.91 41.01
CA PRO A 485 4.19 26.24 39.63
C PRO A 485 5.71 26.14 39.43
N ARG A 486 6.14 25.46 38.35
CA ARG A 486 7.54 25.37 37.92
C ARG A 486 7.68 25.79 36.45
N ARG A 487 8.81 26.40 36.09
CA ARG A 487 9.12 26.75 34.71
C ARG A 487 9.51 25.49 33.93
N ILE A 488 8.80 25.20 32.84
CA ILE A 488 9.03 24.00 32.01
C ILE A 488 9.94 24.34 30.84
N GLU A 489 10.97 23.52 30.67
CA GLU A 489 11.78 23.50 29.45
C GLU A 489 11.76 22.12 28.82
N LEU A 490 11.65 22.09 27.49
CA LEU A 490 11.66 20.88 26.69
C LEU A 490 12.90 20.89 25.81
N SER A 491 13.64 19.79 25.80
CA SER A 491 14.70 19.56 24.82
C SER A 491 14.64 18.11 24.33
N VAL A 492 15.04 17.85 23.10
CA VAL A 492 15.24 16.47 22.66
C VAL A 492 16.48 15.91 23.35
N ALA A 493 16.28 14.88 24.16
CA ALA A 493 17.38 14.09 24.71
C ALA A 493 18.01 13.31 23.55
N ARG A 494 19.08 13.86 22.94
CA ARG A 494 19.97 13.07 22.09
C ARG A 494 20.57 11.97 22.96
N THR A 495 20.00 10.78 22.88
CA THR A 495 20.61 9.58 23.42
C THR A 495 21.93 9.38 22.69
N ALA A 496 23.03 9.27 23.45
CA ALA A 496 24.24 8.66 22.93
C ALA A 496 23.84 7.30 22.35
N GLU A 497 24.17 7.09 21.08
CA GLU A 497 23.86 5.86 20.34
C GLU A 497 24.35 4.63 21.14
N PRO A 498 23.57 3.54 21.22
CA PRO A 498 24.12 2.26 21.62
C PRO A 498 25.17 1.84 20.59
N SER A 499 26.35 1.49 21.10
CA SER A 499 27.50 1.06 20.31
C SER A 499 27.19 -0.19 19.47
N ASN A 500 26.75 0.01 18.24
CA ASN A 500 26.92 -0.96 17.17
C ASN A 500 28.04 -0.44 16.26
N ALA A 501 29.27 -0.84 16.62
CA ALA A 501 30.45 -0.61 15.81
C ALA A 501 30.37 -1.46 14.53
N THR A 502 29.93 -0.85 13.44
CA THR A 502 30.30 -1.30 12.09
C THR A 502 31.63 -0.65 11.69
N PRO A 503 32.60 -1.39 11.12
CA PRO A 503 33.96 -0.88 10.82
C PRO A 503 34.01 0.29 9.80
N ALA A 504 32.89 0.64 9.18
CA ALA A 504 32.77 1.79 8.28
C ALA A 504 32.70 3.15 9.01
N SER A 505 32.21 3.23 10.26
CA SER A 505 32.01 4.52 10.95
C SER A 505 33.28 5.05 11.63
N ALA A 506 34.19 4.18 12.06
CA ALA A 506 35.47 4.57 12.68
C ALA A 506 36.39 5.31 11.68
N ARG A 507 36.43 4.83 10.42
CA ARG A 507 37.27 5.39 9.36
C ARG A 507 36.82 6.79 8.94
N THR A 508 35.50 7.03 8.91
CA THR A 508 34.93 8.34 8.60
C THR A 508 35.19 9.36 9.71
N ARG A 509 35.16 8.91 10.98
CA ARG A 509 35.46 9.76 12.14
C ARG A 509 36.94 10.17 12.19
N GLU A 510 37.85 9.22 11.93
CA GLU A 510 39.29 9.47 11.85
C GLU A 510 39.65 10.42 10.69
N LEU A 511 39.00 10.27 9.52
CA LEU A 511 39.20 11.18 8.39
C LEU A 511 38.70 12.60 8.68
N ALA A 512 37.57 12.75 9.38
CA ALA A 512 37.04 14.04 9.77
C ALA A 512 37.95 14.76 10.79
N GLU A 513 38.52 14.02 11.75
CA GLU A 513 39.50 14.57 12.70
C GLU A 513 40.80 14.98 12.01
N ARG A 514 41.32 14.15 11.08
CA ARG A 514 42.52 14.49 10.30
C ARG A 514 42.32 15.72 9.42
N ALA A 515 41.14 15.88 8.82
CA ALA A 515 40.79 17.07 8.04
C ALA A 515 40.76 18.34 8.90
N ARG A 516 40.19 18.28 10.12
CA ARG A 516 40.16 19.41 11.07
C ARG A 516 41.53 19.72 11.68
N SER A 517 42.42 18.73 11.79
CA SER A 517 43.78 18.92 12.25
C SER A 517 44.74 19.45 11.17
N SER A 518 44.34 19.44 9.90
CA SER A 518 45.19 19.87 8.78
C SER A 518 45.44 21.38 8.82
N PRO A 519 46.71 21.83 8.81
CA PRO A 519 47.06 23.26 8.83
C PRO A 519 46.43 24.05 7.68
N THR A 520 46.34 23.45 6.50
CA THR A 520 45.79 24.08 5.28
C THR A 520 44.28 24.32 5.39
N VAL A 521 43.54 23.37 5.97
CA VAL A 521 42.09 23.49 6.16
C VAL A 521 41.79 24.52 7.23
N ARG A 522 42.56 24.55 8.33
CA ARG A 522 42.39 25.54 9.40
C ARG A 522 42.65 26.97 8.90
N SER A 523 43.70 27.16 8.11
CA SER A 523 44.01 28.46 7.51
C SER A 523 42.94 28.90 6.50
N ALA A 524 42.38 27.97 5.71
CA ALA A 524 41.28 28.28 4.80
C ALA A 524 39.99 28.68 5.55
N LEU A 525 39.67 28.03 6.67
CA LEU A 525 38.51 28.37 7.50
C LEU A 525 38.68 29.73 8.19
N GLU A 526 39.89 30.07 8.64
CA GLU A 526 40.19 31.38 9.24
C GLU A 526 40.11 32.52 8.22
N VAL A 527 40.54 32.29 6.97
CA VAL A 527 40.50 33.32 5.91
C VAL A 527 39.10 33.49 5.32
N LEU A 528 38.32 32.40 5.20
CA LEU A 528 37.04 32.41 4.50
C LEU A 528 35.81 32.41 5.44
N GLY A 529 35.99 32.22 6.74
CA GLY A 529 34.91 32.25 7.73
C GLY A 529 33.86 31.13 7.57
N GLY A 530 34.23 30.01 6.93
CA GLY A 530 33.34 28.88 6.66
C GLY A 530 33.34 27.79 7.73
N GLU A 531 32.45 26.80 7.61
CA GLU A 531 32.42 25.60 8.45
C GLU A 531 32.49 24.32 7.59
N ILE A 532 33.13 23.26 8.10
CA ILE A 532 33.23 21.97 7.39
C ILE A 532 31.90 21.21 7.53
N THR A 533 31.16 21.06 6.43
CA THR A 533 29.87 20.35 6.39
C THR A 533 29.98 18.85 6.13
N ASP A 534 30.94 18.40 5.33
CA ASP A 534 31.14 16.97 4.99
C ASP A 534 32.61 16.69 4.61
N VAL A 535 33.13 15.49 4.95
CA VAL A 535 34.50 15.05 4.62
C VAL A 535 34.43 13.68 3.96
N ARG A 536 34.69 13.63 2.66
CA ARG A 536 34.64 12.38 1.88
C ARG A 536 36.04 11.86 1.54
N PRO A 537 36.27 10.54 1.64
CA PRO A 537 37.52 9.95 1.16
C PRO A 537 37.61 10.12 -0.36
N ARG A 538 38.75 10.63 -0.83
CA ARG A 538 39.01 10.79 -2.26
C ARG A 538 39.06 9.39 -2.90
N SER A 539 38.14 9.11 -3.83
CA SER A 539 38.17 7.88 -4.61
C SER A 539 39.46 7.85 -5.43
N ARG A 540 40.19 6.73 -5.41
CA ARG A 540 41.38 6.55 -6.25
C ARG A 540 40.92 6.61 -7.71
N GLY A 541 41.19 7.73 -8.39
CA GLY A 541 40.93 7.87 -9.83
C GLY A 541 40.46 9.24 -10.34
N GLY A 542 40.46 10.30 -9.54
CA GLY A 542 40.20 11.66 -10.03
C GLY A 542 41.30 12.63 -9.61
N GLU A 543 41.97 13.23 -10.60
CA GLU A 543 42.90 14.35 -10.48
C GLU A 543 42.26 15.56 -9.75
N PRO A 544 43.09 16.46 -9.15
CA PRO A 544 42.76 17.25 -7.95
C PRO A 544 41.54 18.17 -8.02
#